data_AF-A0A3D2IC84-F1
#
_entry.id   AF-A0A3D2IC84-F1
#
_cell.length_a   1.000
_cell.length_b   1.000
_cell.length_c   1.000
_cell.angle_alpha   90.00
_cell.angle_beta   90.00
_cell.angle_gamma   90.00
#
_symmetry.space_group_name_H-M   'P 1'
#
loop_
_entity.id
_entity.type
_entity.pdbx_description
1 polymer ?
#
loop_
_entity_poly.entity_id
_entity_poly.type
_entity_poly.pdbx_seq_one_letter_code
_entity_poly.pdbx_strand_id
1 'polypeptide(L)'
;NEIHRYVRKGHVISVTELRGIKAEVIELLVSEKSKVVEKQIQKLKLPDGCIVGGVLCDGSVEIATGKTVIKADDRVMVFCL
;
A
#
# COMPACT_ATOMS: atom_id res chain seq x y z
N ASN A 1 19.80 2.69 3.35
CA ASN A 1 20.14 1.52 2.51
C ASN A 1 19.57 0.23 3.10
N GLU A 2 18.24 0.03 3.20
CA GLU A 2 17.69 -1.27 3.69
C GLU A 2 16.37 -1.76 3.08
N ILE A 3 15.86 -1.19 1.98
CA ILE A 3 14.48 -1.49 1.54
C ILE A 3 14.41 -2.33 0.24
N HIS A 4 15.56 -2.62 -0.37
CA HIS A 4 15.64 -3.44 -1.59
C HIS A 4 15.19 -4.91 -1.42
N ARG A 5 15.04 -5.41 -0.18
CA ARG A 5 14.83 -6.85 0.07
C ARG A 5 13.37 -7.28 0.15
N TYR A 6 12.44 -6.39 0.48
CA TYR A 6 11.01 -6.73 0.63
C TYR A 6 10.14 -6.38 -0.59
N VAL A 7 10.67 -5.58 -1.51
CA VAL A 7 9.95 -5.05 -2.69
C VAL A 7 9.83 -6.07 -3.84
N ARG A 8 10.62 -7.15 -3.87
CA ARG A 8 10.71 -8.09 -5.01
C ARG A 8 9.58 -9.12 -5.17
N LYS A 9 8.49 -9.05 -4.37
CA LYS A 9 7.38 -10.03 -4.46
C LYS A 9 6.02 -9.45 -4.90
N GLY A 10 5.93 -8.16 -5.21
CA GLY A 10 4.69 -7.51 -5.67
C GLY A 10 4.89 -6.60 -6.88
N HIS A 11 3.79 -6.20 -7.54
CA HIS A 11 3.79 -5.20 -8.62
C HIS A 11 3.92 -3.79 -8.02
N VAL A 12 5.15 -3.42 -7.70
CA VAL A 12 5.47 -2.08 -7.19
C VAL A 12 5.48 -1.12 -8.36
N ILE A 13 4.64 -0.09 -8.29
CA ILE A 13 4.54 0.94 -9.32
C ILE A 13 5.62 2.01 -9.10
N SER A 14 5.79 2.46 -7.85
CA SER A 14 6.72 3.54 -7.50
C SER A 14 7.12 3.49 -6.03
N VAL A 15 8.29 4.03 -5.73
CA VAL A 15 8.78 4.33 -4.37
C VAL A 15 9.23 5.78 -4.36
N THR A 16 8.71 6.57 -3.42
CA THR A 16 9.04 7.99 -3.28
C THR A 16 9.39 8.31 -1.83
N GLU A 17 10.53 8.97 -1.61
CA GLU A 17 10.92 9.49 -0.30
C GLU A 17 10.24 10.84 -0.05
N LEU A 18 9.57 10.97 1.10
CA LEU A 18 8.88 12.22 1.44
C LEU A 18 9.85 13.18 2.12
N ARG A 19 10.36 14.16 1.37
CA ARG A 19 11.33 15.15 1.88
C ARG A 19 10.79 15.85 3.14
N GLY A 20 11.52 15.74 4.25
CA GLY A 20 11.17 16.34 5.53
C GLY A 20 10.59 15.36 6.56
N ILE A 21 10.27 14.13 6.17
CA ILE A 21 9.86 13.04 7.06
C ILE A 21 10.76 11.83 6.74
N LYS A 22 11.22 11.10 7.76
CA LYS A 22 11.89 9.80 7.54
C LYS A 22 10.83 8.74 7.21
N ALA A 23 10.17 8.88 6.06
CA ALA A 23 9.13 7.97 5.61
C ALA A 23 9.25 7.74 4.10
N GLU A 24 9.09 6.48 3.70
CA GLU A 24 8.98 6.09 2.30
C GLU A 24 7.52 5.80 1.95
N VAL A 25 7.10 6.30 0.79
CA VAL A 25 5.79 5.99 0.20
C VAL A 25 5.99 4.96 -0.89
N ILE A 26 5.32 3.83 -0.75
CA ILE A 26 5.32 2.74 -1.72
C ILE A 26 3.94 2.67 -2.35
N GLU A 27 3.91 2.71 -3.67
CA GLU A 27 2.68 2.51 -4.44
C GLU A 27 2.64 1.08 -5.00
N LEU A 28 1.58 0.36 -4.66
CA LEU A 28 1.39 -1.05 -5.01
C LEU A 28 0.14 -1.25 -5.85
N LEU A 29 0.28 -1.96 -6.97
CA LEU A 29 -0.88 -2.49 -7.70
C LEU A 29 -1.34 -3.79 -7.07
N VAL A 30 -2.61 -3.88 -6.70
CA VAL A 30 -3.19 -5.09 -6.15
C VAL A 30 -3.52 -6.05 -7.27
N SER A 31 -2.81 -7.19 -7.33
CA SER A 31 -3.17 -8.24 -8.29
C SER A 31 -4.43 -8.99 -7.86
N GLU A 32 -5.18 -9.51 -8.82
CA GLU A 32 -6.35 -10.37 -8.57
C GLU A 32 -6.04 -11.57 -7.66
N LYS A 33 -4.80 -12.10 -7.72
CA LYS A 33 -4.34 -13.24 -6.91
C LYS A 33 -3.81 -12.84 -5.53
N SER A 34 -3.86 -11.55 -5.19
CA SER A 34 -3.31 -11.05 -3.94
C SER A 34 -4.14 -11.50 -2.75
N LYS A 35 -3.46 -11.84 -1.65
CA LYS A 35 -4.11 -12.30 -0.40
C LYS A 35 -4.90 -11.21 0.32
N VAL A 36 -4.83 -9.96 -0.16
CA VAL A 36 -5.48 -8.79 0.45
C VAL A 36 -6.78 -8.40 -0.24
N VAL A 37 -7.08 -8.98 -1.41
CA VAL A 37 -8.33 -8.73 -2.15
C VAL A 37 -9.54 -9.13 -1.30
N GLU A 38 -10.60 -8.32 -1.36
CA GLU A 38 -11.84 -8.43 -0.57
C GLU A 38 -11.64 -8.38 0.96
N LYS A 39 -10.51 -7.83 1.43
CA LYS A 39 -10.25 -7.65 2.86
C LYS A 39 -10.25 -6.19 3.25
N GLN A 40 -10.81 -5.94 4.43
CA GLN A 40 -10.69 -4.66 5.10
C GLN A 40 -9.25 -4.43 5.58
N ILE A 41 -8.76 -3.20 5.47
CA ILE A 41 -7.39 -2.84 5.88
C ILE A 41 -7.10 -3.24 7.33
N GLN A 42 -8.04 -3.05 8.25
CA GLN A 42 -7.87 -3.44 9.66
C GLN A 42 -7.69 -4.94 9.90
N LYS A 43 -8.00 -5.78 8.91
CA LYS A 43 -7.83 -7.24 8.95
C LYS A 43 -6.50 -7.69 8.35
N LEU A 44 -5.73 -6.77 7.77
CA LEU A 44 -4.44 -7.07 7.15
C LEU A 44 -3.34 -7.12 8.19
N LYS A 45 -2.40 -8.05 7.99
CA LYS A 45 -1.15 -8.08 8.75
C LYS A 45 -0.13 -7.21 8.02
N LEU A 46 -0.07 -5.94 8.37
CA LEU A 46 0.93 -5.01 7.87
C LEU A 46 2.23 -5.16 8.69
N PRO A 47 3.41 -4.93 8.09
CA PRO A 47 4.65 -4.80 8.84
C PRO A 47 4.58 -3.65 9.84
N ASP A 48 5.35 -3.75 10.93
CA ASP A 48 5.46 -2.67 11.91
C ASP A 48 5.98 -1.39 11.25
N GLY A 49 5.40 -0.25 11.63
CA GLY A 49 5.75 1.05 11.05
C GLY A 49 5.13 1.32 9.67
N CYS A 50 4.39 0.37 9.09
CA CYS A 50 3.69 0.58 7.82
C CYS A 50 2.19 0.89 8.01
N ILE A 51 1.68 1.86 7.26
CA ILE A 51 0.26 2.25 7.24
C ILE A 51 -0.21 2.45 5.80
N VAL A 52 -1.44 2.04 5.51
CA VAL A 52 -2.10 2.38 4.24
C VAL A 52 -2.72 3.75 4.39
N GLY A 53 -2.28 4.73 3.60
CA GLY A 53 -2.80 6.10 3.68
C GLY A 53 -3.90 6.40 2.67
N GLY A 54 -3.89 5.73 1.50
CA GLY A 54 -4.89 5.96 0.47
C GLY A 54 -5.01 4.81 -0.51
N VAL A 55 -6.18 4.74 -1.15
CA VAL A 55 -6.48 3.79 -2.21
C VAL A 55 -7.00 4.56 -3.41
N LEU A 56 -6.45 4.30 -4.59
CA LEU A 56 -6.98 4.76 -5.87
C LEU A 56 -7.75 3.60 -6.51
N CYS A 57 -9.07 3.79 -6.63
CA CYS A 57 -10.01 2.84 -7.21
C CYS A 57 -10.78 3.53 -8.34
N ASP A 58 -10.79 2.95 -9.55
CA ASP A 58 -11.49 3.49 -10.74
C ASP A 58 -11.19 4.97 -11.05
N GLY A 59 -9.96 5.42 -10.78
CA GLY A 59 -9.53 6.81 -10.99
C GLY A 59 -9.93 7.78 -9.88
N SER A 60 -10.62 7.31 -8.84
CA SER A 60 -10.96 8.09 -7.64
C SER A 60 -10.04 7.75 -6.48
N VAL A 61 -9.51 8.78 -5.80
CA VAL A 61 -8.65 8.61 -4.61
C VAL A 61 -9.51 8.72 -3.36
N GLU A 62 -9.41 7.71 -2.49
CA GLU A 62 -10.03 7.69 -1.18
C GLU A 62 -8.98 7.63 -0.08
N ILE A 63 -9.22 8.38 1.01
CA ILE A 63 -8.43 8.24 2.23
C ILE A 63 -8.75 6.89 2.86
N ALA A 64 -7.72 6.07 3.04
CA ALA A 64 -7.89 4.74 3.57
C ALA A 64 -8.31 4.77 5.04
N THR A 65 -9.32 3.96 5.37
CA THR A 65 -9.74 3.72 6.75
C THR A 65 -9.62 2.23 7.07
N GLY A 66 -9.70 1.87 8.35
CA GLY A 66 -9.73 0.46 8.73
C GLY A 66 -10.85 -0.35 8.06
N LYS A 67 -11.95 0.29 7.66
CA LYS A 67 -13.11 -0.33 6.99
C LYS A 67 -12.98 -0.40 5.47
N THR A 68 -12.04 0.32 4.87
CA THR A 68 -11.79 0.30 3.42
C THR A 68 -11.46 -1.12 2.99
N VAL A 69 -12.17 -1.62 1.98
CA VAL A 69 -11.99 -2.96 1.40
C VAL A 69 -11.08 -2.80 0.18
N ILE A 70 -9.99 -3.56 0.15
CA ILE A 70 -9.07 -3.56 -0.99
C ILE A 70 -9.64 -4.47 -2.09
N LYS A 71 -9.72 -3.95 -3.31
CA LYS A 71 -10.13 -4.69 -4.50
C LYS A 71 -8.95 -5.02 -5.40
N ALA A 72 -9.16 -5.90 -6.37
CA ALA A 72 -8.21 -6.10 -7.45
C ALA A 72 -8.06 -4.80 -8.27
N ASP A 73 -6.87 -4.59 -8.83
CA ASP A 73 -6.48 -3.42 -9.64
C ASP A 73 -6.45 -2.07 -8.90
N ASP A 74 -6.78 -2.05 -7.61
CA ASP A 74 -6.54 -0.90 -6.75
C ASP A 74 -5.04 -0.55 -6.71
N ARG A 75 -4.75 0.76 -6.70
CA ARG A 75 -3.42 1.28 -6.38
C ARG A 75 -3.40 1.75 -4.94
N VAL A 76 -2.63 1.07 -4.10
CA VAL A 76 -2.58 1.29 -2.66
C VAL A 76 -1.29 2.05 -2.31
N MET A 77 -1.44 3.18 -1.62
CA MET A 77 -0.32 3.96 -1.09
C MET A 77 -0.01 3.54 0.35
N VAL A 78 1.19 3.01 0.55
CA VAL A 78 1.68 2.54 1.85
C VAL A 78 2.81 3.45 2.31
N PHE A 79 2.70 4.00 3.51
CA PHE A 79 3.76 4.76 4.18
C PHE A 79 4.47 3.82 5.14
N CYS A 80 5.80 3.77 5.09
CA CYS A 80 6.61 3.03 6.04
C CYS A 80 7.71 3.94 6.62
N LEU A 81 7.91 3.86 7.93
CA LEU A 81 8.97 4.58 8.68
C LEU A 81 10.28 3.79 8.73
#